data_AF-A0A1X7U387-F1
#
_entry.id   AF-A0A1X7U387-F1
#
_cell.length_a   1.000
_cell.length_b   1.000
_cell.length_c   1.000
_cell.angle_alpha   90.00
_cell.angle_beta   90.00
_cell.angle_gamma   90.00
#
_symmetry.space_group_name_H-M   'P 1'
#
loop_
_entity.id
_entity.type
_entity.pdbx_description
1 polymer ?
#
loop_
_entity_poly.entity_id
_entity_poly.type
_entity_poly.pdbx_seq_one_letter_code
_entity_poly.pdbx_strand_id
1 'polypeptide(L)'
;MGMRRVLATLLAGCKVAAAVAEVLYPGQELIPVVMAAALWGQYWRGKLVQFRVDNMAVVNILKGLYSRDNHLMHLVRLLVFFTSRYDFWFGAIHIKGAHNTLADALSRDNIPLFFSQAPASANPNSAAVPEALLVLLALEAS
;
A
#
# COMPACT_ATOMS: atom_id res chain seq x y z
N MET A 1 10.13 -24.21 -10.49
CA MET A 1 9.95 -22.87 -11.09
C MET A 1 9.87 -21.87 -9.93
N GLY A 2 10.99 -21.26 -9.57
CA GLY A 2 11.12 -20.48 -8.32
C GLY A 2 10.51 -19.09 -8.45
N MET A 3 9.35 -18.86 -7.84
CA MET A 3 8.70 -17.56 -7.78
C MET A 3 9.61 -16.59 -7.01
N ARG A 4 10.19 -15.59 -7.68
CA ARG A 4 11.06 -14.60 -7.05
C ARG A 4 10.21 -13.75 -6.10
N ARG A 5 10.47 -13.87 -4.79
CA ARG A 5 9.82 -13.04 -3.76
C ARG A 5 10.39 -11.63 -3.84
N VAL A 6 9.54 -10.63 -4.04
CA VAL A 6 9.92 -9.23 -3.89
C VAL A 6 9.31 -8.72 -2.60
N LEU A 7 10.16 -8.27 -1.70
CA LEU A 7 9.75 -7.57 -0.51
C LEU A 7 9.29 -6.18 -0.92
N ALA A 8 7.99 -5.94 -0.95
CA ALA A 8 7.48 -4.58 -0.95
C ALA A 8 7.42 -4.13 0.51
N THR A 9 8.54 -3.63 1.03
CA THR A 9 8.42 -2.60 2.06
C THR A 9 7.67 -1.46 1.38
N LEU A 10 6.57 -1.00 1.98
CA LEU A 10 5.54 -0.19 1.35
C LEU A 10 6.00 1.19 0.80
N LEU A 11 7.31 1.46 0.73
CA LEU A 11 7.91 2.78 0.68
C LEU A 11 9.11 2.83 -0.27
N ALA A 12 8.83 2.67 -1.56
CA ALA A 12 9.78 2.99 -2.62
C ALA A 12 9.16 3.96 -3.63
N GLY A 13 8.89 5.19 -3.20
CA GLY A 13 8.57 6.32 -4.08
C GLY A 13 8.12 7.58 -3.36
N CYS A 14 8.88 8.66 -3.53
CA CYS A 14 8.84 9.96 -2.83
C CYS A 14 7.48 10.68 -2.79
N LYS A 15 6.56 10.42 -3.73
CA LYS A 15 5.30 11.16 -3.87
C LYS A 15 4.05 10.45 -3.35
N VAL A 16 4.20 9.19 -2.92
CA VAL A 16 3.13 8.48 -2.21
C VAL A 16 2.92 9.12 -0.85
N ALA A 17 3.98 9.54 -0.16
CA ALA A 17 3.95 10.26 1.12
C ALA A 17 2.93 11.42 1.21
N ALA A 18 2.98 12.37 0.27
CA ALA A 18 2.12 13.56 0.32
C ALA A 18 0.67 13.27 -0.09
N ALA A 19 0.46 12.43 -1.12
CA ALA A 19 -0.89 12.04 -1.55
C ALA A 19 -1.58 11.07 -0.57
N VAL A 20 -0.79 10.28 0.17
CA VAL A 20 -1.24 9.41 1.26
C VAL A 20 -1.75 10.25 2.43
N ALA A 21 -1.14 11.41 2.72
CA ALA A 21 -1.58 12.28 3.81
C ALA A 21 -2.94 12.97 3.55
N GLU A 22 -3.27 13.31 2.30
CA GLU A 22 -4.56 13.96 1.98
C GLU A 22 -5.75 13.00 1.91
N VAL A 23 -5.52 11.70 1.68
CA VAL A 23 -6.59 10.69 1.53
C VAL A 23 -6.67 9.72 2.71
N LEU A 24 -5.71 9.73 3.64
CA LEU A 24 -5.82 8.94 4.86
C LEU A 24 -6.89 9.52 5.79
N TYR A 25 -8.03 8.83 5.84
CA TYR A 25 -8.68 8.68 7.13
C TYR A 25 -7.69 7.97 8.08
N PRO A 26 -7.35 8.55 9.23
CA PRO A 26 -6.50 7.89 10.21
C PRO A 26 -7.20 6.60 10.67
N GLY A 27 -6.76 5.45 10.14
CA GLY A 27 -7.30 4.13 10.53
C GLY A 27 -7.39 3.05 9.44
N GLN A 28 -7.17 3.36 8.16
CA GLN A 28 -7.34 2.37 7.08
C GLN A 28 -6.01 1.94 6.43
N GLU A 29 -5.28 1.04 7.10
CA GLU A 29 -4.03 0.44 6.61
C GLU A 29 -4.16 -0.38 5.31
N LEU A 30 -5.38 -0.61 4.81
CA LEU A 30 -5.62 -1.27 3.53
C LEU A 30 -5.47 -0.30 2.33
N ILE A 31 -5.77 0.99 2.50
CA ILE A 31 -5.62 2.02 1.46
C ILE A 31 -4.19 2.04 0.88
N PRO A 32 -3.12 2.16 1.70
CA PRO A 32 -1.77 2.25 1.16
C PRO A 32 -1.35 0.95 0.45
N VAL A 33 -1.92 -0.21 0.81
CA VAL A 33 -1.72 -1.47 0.09
C VAL A 33 -2.32 -1.41 -1.32
N VAL A 34 -3.58 -0.96 -1.45
CA VAL A 34 -4.24 -0.79 -2.75
C VAL A 34 -3.51 0.25 -3.61
N MET A 35 -3.12 1.36 -3.01
CA MET A 35 -2.38 2.42 -3.69
C MET A 35 -1.04 1.89 -4.21
N ALA A 36 -0.33 1.10 -3.41
CA ALA A 36 0.93 0.49 -3.83
C ALA A 36 0.72 -0.44 -5.05
N ALA A 37 -0.33 -1.26 -5.04
CA ALA A 37 -0.69 -2.11 -6.17
C ALA A 37 -1.04 -1.31 -7.43
N ALA A 38 -1.76 -0.20 -7.29
CA ALA A 38 -2.14 0.65 -8.42
C ALA A 38 -0.93 1.31 -9.09
N LEU A 39 0.00 1.85 -8.28
CA LEU A 39 1.15 2.62 -8.75
C LEU A 39 2.30 1.75 -9.24
N TRP A 40 2.59 0.66 -8.52
CA TRP A 40 3.77 -0.17 -8.78
C TRP A 40 3.45 -1.57 -9.31
N GLY A 41 2.19 -1.98 -9.37
CA GLY A 41 1.81 -3.33 -9.80
C GLY A 41 2.39 -3.73 -11.15
N GLN A 42 2.49 -2.81 -12.10
CA GLN A 42 3.12 -3.05 -13.41
C GLN A 42 4.57 -3.57 -13.33
N TYR A 43 5.31 -3.21 -12.27
CA TYR A 43 6.68 -3.67 -12.04
C TYR A 43 6.75 -5.00 -11.26
N TRP A 44 5.61 -5.50 -10.80
CA TRP A 44 5.48 -6.72 -10.00
C TRP A 44 5.06 -7.94 -10.82
N ARG A 45 4.92 -7.80 -12.13
CA ARG A 45 4.52 -8.91 -13.00
C ARG A 45 5.31 -10.19 -12.76
N GLY A 46 4.60 -11.29 -12.59
CA GLY A 46 5.16 -12.63 -12.33
C GLY A 46 5.80 -12.80 -10.95
N LYS A 47 5.63 -11.86 -10.01
CA LYS A 47 6.25 -11.89 -8.68
C LYS A 47 5.21 -12.09 -7.58
N LEU A 48 5.70 -12.61 -6.45
CA LEU A 48 4.96 -12.62 -5.19
C LEU A 48 5.40 -11.40 -4.35
N VAL A 49 4.45 -10.51 -4.10
CA VAL A 49 4.61 -9.27 -3.33
C VAL A 49 4.20 -9.52 -1.88
N GLN A 50 5.12 -9.36 -0.94
CA GLN A 50 4.82 -9.54 0.48
C GLN A 50 4.59 -8.19 1.16
N PHE A 51 3.33 -7.88 1.49
CA PHE A 51 2.95 -6.70 2.25
C PHE A 51 3.29 -6.89 3.72
N ARG A 52 3.93 -5.89 4.31
CA ARG A 52 4.23 -5.78 5.73
C ARG A 52 3.24 -4.83 6.37
N VAL A 53 2.47 -5.31 7.32
CA VAL A 53 1.36 -4.58 7.93
C VAL A 53 1.43 -4.76 9.44
N ASP A 54 1.22 -3.71 10.22
CA ASP A 54 1.22 -3.75 11.69
C ASP A 54 -0.18 -3.90 12.30
N ASN A 55 -1.25 -3.78 11.50
CA ASN A 55 -2.59 -4.20 11.88
C ASN A 55 -2.90 -5.63 11.47
N MET A 56 -3.03 -6.50 12.49
CA MET A 56 -3.45 -7.89 12.32
C MET A 56 -4.81 -8.06 11.63
N ALA A 57 -5.76 -7.13 11.81
CA ALA A 57 -7.04 -7.19 11.11
C ALA A 57 -6.86 -7.04 9.60
N VAL A 58 -6.00 -6.13 9.15
CA VAL A 58 -5.67 -5.95 7.74
C VAL A 58 -4.91 -7.15 7.19
N VAL A 59 -3.98 -7.74 7.95
CA VAL A 59 -3.33 -9.01 7.56
C VAL A 59 -4.36 -10.11 7.32
N ASN A 60 -5.37 -10.22 8.19
CA ASN A 60 -6.44 -11.22 8.05
C ASN A 60 -7.33 -10.94 6.84
N ILE A 61 -7.70 -9.67 6.59
CA ILE A 61 -8.45 -9.27 5.40
C ILE A 61 -7.67 -9.61 4.13
N LEU A 62 -6.37 -9.29 4.07
CA LEU A 62 -5.53 -9.58 2.91
C LEU A 62 -5.36 -11.08 2.65
N LYS A 63 -5.27 -11.89 3.70
CA LYS A 63 -5.19 -13.36 3.56
C LYS A 63 -6.52 -13.99 3.18
N GLY A 64 -7.62 -13.49 3.75
CA GLY A 64 -8.97 -14.01 3.52
C GLY A 64 -9.67 -13.44 2.30
N LEU A 65 -9.16 -12.34 1.73
CA LEU A 65 -9.80 -11.56 0.68
C LEU A 65 -11.24 -11.17 1.01
N TYR A 66 -11.50 -10.89 2.28
CA TYR A 66 -12.86 -10.65 2.77
C TYR A 66 -12.90 -9.73 4.00
N SER A 67 -13.94 -8.89 4.05
CA SER A 67 -14.36 -8.05 5.17
C SER A 67 -15.90 -7.97 5.15
N ARG A 68 -16.52 -7.68 6.29
CA ARG A 68 -17.95 -7.36 6.35
C ARG A 68 -18.24 -5.88 6.06
N ASP A 69 -17.23 -5.06 6.24
CA ASP A 69 -17.32 -3.63 5.95
C ASP A 69 -17.28 -3.41 4.44
N ASN A 70 -18.30 -2.71 3.92
CA ASN A 70 -18.47 -2.52 2.48
C ASN A 70 -17.31 -1.75 1.85
N HIS A 71 -16.78 -0.73 2.55
CA HIS A 71 -15.67 0.06 2.06
C HIS A 71 -14.37 -0.76 2.02
N LEU A 72 -14.06 -1.52 3.08
CA LEU A 72 -12.93 -2.44 3.07
C LEU A 72 -13.08 -3.52 1.99
N MET A 73 -14.29 -4.02 1.72
CA MET A 73 -14.54 -4.95 0.62
C MET A 73 -14.34 -4.32 -0.75
N HIS A 74 -14.71 -3.05 -0.93
CA HIS A 74 -14.39 -2.28 -2.13
C HIS A 74 -12.87 -2.20 -2.35
N LEU A 75 -12.11 -1.85 -1.31
CA LEU A 75 -10.65 -1.83 -1.35
C LEU A 75 -10.05 -3.22 -1.69
N VAL A 76 -10.60 -4.30 -1.11
CA VAL A 76 -10.19 -5.67 -1.46
C VAL A 76 -10.44 -5.97 -2.94
N ARG A 77 -11.60 -5.59 -3.48
CA ARG A 77 -11.91 -5.78 -4.91
C ARG A 77 -10.97 -4.99 -5.81
N LEU A 78 -10.64 -3.75 -5.44
CA LEU A 78 -9.64 -2.95 -6.15
C LEU A 78 -8.27 -3.63 -6.12
N LEU A 79 -7.84 -4.16 -4.98
CA LEU A 79 -6.58 -4.90 -4.89
C LEU A 79 -6.57 -6.10 -5.83
N VAL A 80 -7.63 -6.92 -5.80
CA VAL A 80 -7.75 -8.09 -6.70
C VAL A 80 -7.73 -7.65 -8.15
N PHE A 81 -8.44 -6.58 -8.52
CA PHE A 81 -8.42 -6.02 -9.86
C PHE A 81 -6.99 -5.67 -10.29
N PHE A 82 -6.22 -4.97 -9.46
CA PHE A 82 -4.83 -4.63 -9.79
C PHE A 82 -3.92 -5.87 -9.89
N THR A 83 -4.13 -6.87 -9.04
CA THR A 83 -3.37 -8.14 -9.11
C THR A 83 -3.60 -8.86 -10.44
N SER A 84 -4.84 -8.88 -10.92
CA SER A 84 -5.20 -9.44 -12.22
C SER A 84 -4.70 -8.57 -13.36
N ARG A 85 -4.86 -7.24 -13.26
CA ARG A 85 -4.46 -6.28 -14.30
C ARG A 85 -2.96 -6.29 -14.59
N TYR A 86 -2.16 -6.46 -13.54
CA TYR A 86 -0.70 -6.40 -13.61
C TYR A 86 -0.01 -7.77 -13.45
N ASP A 87 -0.79 -8.84 -13.31
CA ASP A 87 -0.31 -10.23 -13.32
C ASP A 87 0.74 -10.48 -12.21
N PHE A 88 0.38 -10.14 -10.96
CA PHE A 88 1.20 -10.41 -9.77
C PHE A 88 0.41 -11.09 -8.66
N TRP A 89 1.11 -11.79 -7.77
CA TRP A 89 0.55 -12.38 -6.56
C TRP A 89 0.93 -11.57 -5.34
N PHE A 90 0.14 -11.68 -4.27
CA PHE A 90 0.49 -11.04 -3.02
C PHE A 90 0.26 -11.94 -1.80
N GLY A 91 0.90 -11.58 -0.69
CA GLY A 91 0.62 -12.10 0.63
C GLY A 91 0.87 -11.02 1.68
N ALA A 92 0.41 -11.26 2.92
CA ALA A 92 0.58 -10.31 4.02
C ALA A 92 1.25 -10.97 5.21
N ILE A 93 2.17 -10.24 5.85
CA ILE A 93 2.79 -10.60 7.12
C ILE A 93 2.64 -9.48 8.13
N HIS A 94 2.39 -9.88 9.37
CA HIS A 94 2.36 -8.95 10.48
C HIS A 94 3.78 -8.56 10.89
N ILE A 95 4.01 -7.27 11.10
CA ILE A 95 5.24 -6.75 11.69
C ILE A 95 4.91 -5.97 12.97
N LYS A 96 5.81 -5.96 13.96
CA LYS A 96 5.63 -5.10 15.13
C LYS A 96 5.69 -3.64 14.68
N GLY A 97 4.82 -2.77 15.21
CA GLY A 97 4.79 -1.34 14.87
C GLY A 97 6.15 -0.62 15.02
N ALA A 98 7.01 -1.06 15.94
CA ALA A 98 8.39 -0.57 16.07
C ALA A 98 9.28 -0.81 14.83
N HIS A 99 8.87 -1.68 13.90
CA HIS A 99 9.52 -1.91 12.61
C HIS A 99 8.77 -1.25 11.45
N ASN A 100 7.65 -0.56 11.73
CA ASN A 100 6.84 0.19 10.76
C ASN A 100 7.13 1.71 10.82
N THR A 101 8.33 2.09 11.29
CA THR A 101 8.70 3.49 11.57
C THR A 101 8.58 4.40 10.36
N LEU A 102 8.87 3.89 9.16
CA LEU A 102 8.74 4.66 7.94
C LEU A 102 7.28 4.96 7.58
N ALA A 103 6.36 4.00 7.77
CA ALA A 103 4.94 4.24 7.51
C ALA A 103 4.31 5.11 8.59
N ASP A 104 4.72 4.93 9.85
CA ASP A 104 4.32 5.80 10.97
C ASP A 104 4.83 7.24 10.79
N ALA A 105 6.05 7.42 10.27
CA ALA A 105 6.56 8.73 9.91
C ALA A 105 5.68 9.40 8.85
N LEU A 106 5.21 8.66 7.84
CA LEU A 106 4.34 9.20 6.80
C LEU A 106 2.92 9.48 7.28
N SER A 107 2.32 8.59 8.07
CA SER A 107 0.96 8.80 8.59
C SER A 107 0.88 9.97 9.56
N ARG A 108 2.00 10.34 10.19
CA ARG A 108 2.14 11.50 11.07
C ARG A 108 2.66 12.76 10.37
N ASP A 109 2.76 12.73 9.04
CA ASP A 109 3.32 13.83 8.23
C ASP A 109 4.75 14.24 8.66
N ASN A 110 5.53 13.31 9.20
CA ASN A 110 6.93 13.49 9.60
C ASN A 110 7.87 13.16 8.43
N ILE A 111 7.76 13.98 7.39
CA ILE A 111 8.56 13.90 6.16
C ILE A 111 10.09 13.92 6.44
N PRO A 112 10.62 14.74 7.37
CA PRO A 112 12.04 14.70 7.70
C PRO A 112 12.51 13.33 8.24
N LEU A 113 11.74 12.74 9.16
CA LEU A 113 12.05 11.41 9.70
C LEU A 113 12.01 10.35 8.59
N PHE A 114 11.02 10.40 7.71
CA PHE A 114 10.91 9.50 6.57
C PHE A 114 12.16 9.54 5.68
N PHE A 115 12.62 10.73 5.26
CA PHE A 115 13.80 10.85 4.41
C PHE A 115 15.11 10.48 5.10
N SER A 116 15.23 10.72 6.42
CA SER A 116 16.39 10.27 7.19
C SER A 116 16.51 8.74 7.23
N GLN A 117 15.38 8.03 7.24
CA GLN A 117 15.34 6.57 7.30
C GLN A 117 15.30 5.91 5.92
N ALA A 118 14.87 6.63 4.88
CA ALA A 118 14.80 6.14 3.50
C ALA A 118 15.40 7.15 2.49
N PRO A 119 16.70 7.46 2.54
CA PRO A 119 17.31 8.49 1.69
C PRO A 119 17.20 8.20 0.19
N ALA A 120 17.17 6.92 -0.22
CA ALA A 120 16.96 6.51 -1.61
C ALA A 120 15.56 6.85 -2.16
N SER A 121 14.61 7.16 -1.27
CA SER A 121 13.26 7.55 -1.67
C SER A 121 13.15 9.01 -2.10
N ALA A 122 14.15 9.86 -1.84
CA ALA A 122 14.19 11.29 -2.11
C ALA A 122 14.34 11.67 -3.62
N ASN A 123 13.71 10.92 -4.53
CA ASN A 123 13.80 11.16 -5.96
C ASN A 123 12.76 12.23 -6.42
N PRO A 124 13.19 13.39 -6.94
CA PRO A 124 12.30 14.46 -7.41
C PRO A 124 11.45 14.09 -8.64
N ASN A 125 11.86 13.08 -9.42
CA ASN A 125 11.14 12.61 -10.61
C ASN A 125 10.04 11.58 -10.32
N SER A 126 9.63 11.42 -9.06
CA SER A 126 8.52 10.54 -8.72
C SER A 126 7.23 10.99 -9.44
N ALA A 127 6.44 10.06 -9.96
CA ALA A 127 5.16 10.38 -10.59
C ALA A 127 4.15 10.88 -9.54
N ALA A 128 3.32 11.87 -9.88
CA ALA A 128 2.21 12.29 -9.04
C ALA A 128 1.17 11.16 -8.95
N VAL A 129 0.48 11.03 -7.81
CA VAL A 129 -0.63 10.08 -7.69
C VAL A 129 -1.78 10.58 -8.57
N PRO A 130 -2.32 9.77 -9.50
CA PRO A 130 -3.43 10.20 -10.33
C PRO A 130 -4.67 10.52 -9.49
N GLU A 131 -5.31 11.66 -9.73
CA GLU A 131 -6.54 12.08 -9.02
C GLU A 131 -7.65 11.03 -9.07
N ALA A 132 -7.81 10.38 -10.22
CA ALA A 132 -8.79 9.30 -10.39
C ALA A 132 -8.56 8.13 -9.40
N LEU A 133 -7.32 7.88 -8.99
CA LEU A 133 -7.02 6.86 -7.97
C LEU A 133 -7.47 7.32 -6.58
N LEU A 134 -7.30 8.60 -6.25
CA LEU A 134 -7.74 9.17 -4.97
C LEU A 134 -9.26 9.05 -4.83
N VAL A 135 -10.00 9.42 -5.89
CA VAL A 135 -11.45 9.27 -5.95
C VAL A 135 -11.87 7.80 -5.76
N LEU A 136 -11.20 6.85 -6.44
CA LEU A 136 -11.50 5.43 -6.29
C LEU A 136 -11.28 4.90 -4.87
N LEU A 137 -10.27 5.40 -4.18
CA LEU A 137 -9.94 5.02 -2.80
C LEU A 137 -10.90 5.63 -1.79
N ALA A 138 -11.44 6.83 -2.05
CA ALA A 138 -12.37 7.54 -1.17
C ALA A 138 -13.84 7.09 -1.33
N LEU A 139 -14.15 6.26 -2.33
CA LEU A 139 -15.52 5.77 -2.54
C LEU A 139 -15.97 4.88 -1.37
N GLU A 140 -16.99 5.33 -0.65
CA GLU A 140 -17.76 4.47 0.24
C GLU A 140 -18.69 3.58 -0.60
N ALA A 141 -18.55 2.27 -0.47
CA ALA A 141 -19.50 1.35 -1.08
C ALA A 141 -20.79 1.37 -0.25
N SER A 142 -21.84 1.95 -0.84
CA SER A 142 -23.23 1.97 -0.34
C SER A 142 -23.79 0.57 -0.11
#